data_AF-A0AAU6Y010-F1
#
_entry.id   AF-A0AAU6Y010-F1
#
_cell.length_a   1.000
_cell.length_b   1.000
_cell.length_c   1.000
_cell.angle_alpha   90.00
_cell.angle_beta   90.00
_cell.angle_gamma   90.00
#
_symmetry.space_group_name_H-M   'P 1'
#
loop_
_entity.id
_entity.type
_entity.pdbx_description
1 polymer ?
#
loop_
_entity_poly.entity_id
_entity_poly.type
_entity_poly.pdbx_seq_one_letter_code
_entity_poly.pdbx_strand_id
1 'polypeptide(L)'
;MSDENQNEPFDIDRIMREADESMARMAKMEEEGTADIVKYFDRIHDKLFDLNNILIAGYFALVAINQQVSKGIIFVPVANLLFLIYVDYRMMEKSRLQSQITKVSAADRERYGRMINNTNLYSLLVIATTLTVTLVLIYVLYQFKTPIQVKS
;
A
#
# COMPACT_ATOMS: atom_id res chain seq x y z
N MET A 1 -35.57 -6.05 -61.32
CA MET A 1 -34.12 -6.20 -61.13
C MET A 1 -33.96 -6.32 -59.64
N SER A 2 -33.67 -7.55 -59.19
CA SER A 2 -34.01 -8.05 -57.86
C SER A 2 -33.25 -7.33 -56.75
N ASP A 3 -34.01 -6.96 -55.71
CA ASP A 3 -33.50 -6.66 -54.37
C ASP A 3 -32.82 -7.91 -53.82
N GLU A 4 -31.48 -7.94 -53.82
CA GLU A 4 -30.72 -8.89 -53.00
C GLU A 4 -30.65 -8.35 -51.57
N ASN A 5 -31.65 -8.76 -50.80
CA ASN A 5 -31.66 -8.73 -49.35
C ASN A 5 -30.57 -9.69 -48.81
N GLN A 6 -29.36 -9.18 -48.53
CA GLN A 6 -28.35 -9.90 -47.77
C GLN A 6 -28.65 -9.74 -46.27
N ASN A 7 -29.63 -10.51 -45.77
CA ASN A 7 -29.67 -10.86 -44.36
C ASN A 7 -28.52 -11.85 -44.11
N GLU A 8 -27.33 -11.34 -43.76
CA GLU A 8 -26.30 -12.20 -43.17
C GLU A 8 -26.89 -12.89 -41.93
N PRO A 9 -26.75 -14.22 -41.79
CA PRO A 9 -27.23 -14.91 -40.61
C PRO A 9 -26.56 -14.31 -39.40
N PHE A 10 -27.37 -13.89 -38.42
CA PHE A 10 -26.91 -13.37 -37.14
C PHE A 10 -26.03 -14.45 -36.48
N ASP A 11 -24.71 -14.31 -36.61
CA ASP A 11 -23.74 -15.33 -36.20
C ASP A 11 -23.55 -15.26 -34.68
N ILE A 12 -24.52 -15.81 -33.96
CA ILE A 12 -24.57 -15.83 -32.49
C ILE A 12 -23.32 -16.50 -31.92
N ASP A 13 -22.77 -17.51 -32.60
CA ASP A 13 -21.56 -18.21 -32.16
C ASP A 13 -20.33 -17.28 -32.22
N ARG A 14 -20.22 -16.45 -33.26
CA ARG A 14 -19.18 -15.42 -33.34
C ARG A 14 -19.33 -14.36 -32.26
N ILE A 15 -20.55 -13.88 -32.01
CA ILE A 15 -20.83 -12.88 -30.96
C ILE A 15 -20.53 -13.47 -29.57
N MET A 16 -20.90 -14.73 -29.31
CA MET A 16 -20.59 -15.42 -28.06
C MET A 16 -19.08 -15.59 -27.87
N ARG A 17 -18.34 -15.96 -28.92
CA ARG A 17 -16.88 -16.09 -28.85
C ARG A 17 -16.20 -14.73 -28.60
N GLU A 18 -16.64 -13.67 -29.27
CA GLU A 18 -16.13 -12.32 -29.03
C GLU A 18 -16.44 -11.82 -27.62
N ALA A 19 -17.62 -12.18 -27.08
CA ALA A 19 -18.00 -11.89 -25.69
C ALA A 19 -17.12 -12.67 -24.69
N ASP A 20 -16.86 -13.95 -24.91
CA ASP A 20 -15.97 -14.77 -24.08
C ASP A 20 -14.53 -14.27 -24.09
N GLU A 21 -14.01 -13.91 -25.27
CA GLU A 21 -12.69 -13.30 -25.39
C GLU A 21 -12.62 -11.93 -24.71
N SER A 22 -13.69 -11.14 -24.77
CA SER A 22 -13.79 -9.86 -24.07
C SER A 22 -13.78 -10.05 -22.55
N MET A 23 -14.59 -10.98 -22.03
CA MET A 23 -14.63 -11.32 -20.60
C MET A 23 -13.28 -11.86 -20.11
N ALA A 24 -12.61 -12.71 -20.89
CA ALA A 24 -11.28 -13.21 -20.56
C ALA A 24 -10.23 -12.09 -20.52
N ARG A 25 -10.29 -11.14 -21.47
CA ARG A 25 -9.41 -9.94 -21.46
C ARG A 25 -9.66 -9.07 -20.23
N MET A 26 -10.93 -8.85 -19.86
CA MET A 26 -11.28 -8.09 -18.66
C MET A 26 -10.77 -8.76 -17.38
N ALA A 27 -10.99 -10.08 -17.23
CA ALA A 27 -10.49 -10.83 -16.07
C ALA A 27 -8.95 -10.76 -15.96
N LYS A 28 -8.26 -10.85 -17.09
CA LYS A 28 -6.80 -10.70 -17.14
C LYS A 28 -6.34 -9.28 -16.77
N MET A 29 -7.02 -8.24 -17.25
CA MET A 29 -6.73 -6.85 -16.87
C MET A 29 -6.94 -6.61 -15.37
N GLU A 30 -7.97 -7.20 -14.76
CA GLU A 30 -8.20 -7.12 -13.31
C GLU A 30 -7.09 -7.80 -12.50
N GLU A 31 -6.63 -8.97 -12.95
CA GLU A 31 -5.52 -9.70 -12.34
C GLU A 31 -4.21 -8.90 -12.43
N GLU A 32 -3.87 -8.41 -13.62
CA GLU A 32 -2.69 -7.57 -13.86
C GLU A 32 -2.74 -6.27 -13.03
N GLY A 33 -3.89 -5.60 -12.98
CA GLY A 33 -4.08 -4.39 -12.18
C GLY A 33 -3.92 -4.64 -10.67
N THR A 34 -4.38 -5.79 -10.17
CA THR A 34 -4.19 -6.17 -8.77
C THR A 34 -2.72 -6.44 -8.45
N ALA A 35 -2.01 -7.14 -9.35
CA ALA A 35 -0.58 -7.39 -9.20
C ALA A 35 0.24 -6.09 -9.19
N ASP A 36 -0.11 -5.14 -10.06
CA ASP A 36 0.52 -3.82 -10.10
C ASP A 36 0.29 -3.03 -8.80
N ILE A 37 -0.92 -3.04 -8.23
CA ILE A 37 -1.21 -2.38 -6.94
C ILE A 37 -0.29 -2.92 -5.84
N VAL A 38 -0.11 -4.24 -5.74
CA VAL A 38 0.78 -4.86 -4.74
C VAL A 38 2.23 -4.42 -4.98
N LYS A 39 2.68 -4.42 -6.23
CA LYS A 39 4.03 -3.97 -6.59
C LYS A 39 4.29 -2.50 -6.25
N TYR A 40 3.32 -1.62 -6.50
CA TYR A 40 3.44 -0.20 -6.12
C TYR A 40 3.40 -0.01 -4.61
N PHE A 41 2.58 -0.79 -3.90
CA PHE A 41 2.55 -0.81 -2.45
C PHE A 41 3.91 -1.18 -1.87
N ASP A 42 4.49 -2.31 -2.29
CA ASP A 42 5.81 -2.77 -1.84
C ASP A 42 6.87 -1.70 -2.08
N ARG A 43 6.87 -1.09 -3.27
CA ARG A 43 7.82 -0.02 -3.61
C ARG A 43 7.67 1.24 -2.74
N ILE A 44 6.46 1.61 -2.34
CA ILE A 44 6.24 2.74 -1.43
C ILE A 44 6.75 2.36 -0.04
N HIS A 45 6.42 1.16 0.43
CA HIS A 45 6.82 0.67 1.74
C HIS A 45 8.34 0.59 1.89
N ASP A 46 9.06 0.05 0.91
CA ASP A 46 10.52 0.02 0.90
C ASP A 46 11.11 1.42 1.13
N LYS A 47 10.59 2.43 0.42
CA LYS A 47 11.04 3.83 0.59
C LYS A 47 10.72 4.39 1.97
N LEU A 48 9.58 4.02 2.56
CA LEU A 48 9.19 4.46 3.89
C LEU A 48 10.02 3.77 4.97
N PHE A 49 10.40 2.51 4.78
CA PHE A 49 11.37 1.81 5.64
C PHE A 49 12.74 2.47 5.60
N ASP A 50 13.26 2.77 4.41
CA ASP A 50 14.53 3.47 4.25
C ASP A 50 14.49 4.85 4.91
N LEU A 51 13.42 5.61 4.69
CA LEU A 51 13.21 6.90 5.34
C LEU A 51 13.17 6.73 6.87
N ASN A 52 12.42 5.76 7.38
CA ASN A 52 12.30 5.53 8.82
C ASN A 52 13.65 5.14 9.45
N ASN A 53 14.48 4.36 8.74
CA ASN A 53 15.85 4.04 9.17
C ASN A 53 16.73 5.29 9.24
N ILE A 54 16.62 6.19 8.25
CA ILE A 54 17.30 7.50 8.27
C ILE A 54 16.80 8.34 9.46
N LEU A 55 15.49 8.34 9.75
CA LEU A 55 14.94 9.05 10.91
C LEU A 55 15.51 8.50 12.23
N ILE A 56 15.56 7.18 12.41
CA ILE A 56 16.17 6.54 13.58
C ILE A 56 17.62 7.01 13.76
N ALA A 57 18.42 6.97 12.69
CA ALA A 57 19.81 7.42 12.73
C ALA A 57 19.91 8.93 13.09
N GLY A 58 19.04 9.77 12.51
CA GLY A 58 18.96 11.19 12.83
C GLY A 58 18.60 11.45 14.30
N TYR A 59 17.67 10.68 14.86
CA TYR A 59 17.33 10.74 16.28
C TYR A 59 18.50 10.34 17.18
N PHE A 60 19.21 9.25 16.86
CA PHE A 60 20.41 8.85 17.61
C PHE A 60 21.51 9.93 17.56
N ALA A 61 21.74 10.53 16.38
CA ALA A 61 22.68 11.63 16.24
C ALA A 61 22.27 12.85 17.10
N LEU A 62 20.99 13.21 17.12
CA LEU A 62 20.48 14.31 17.94
C LEU A 62 20.68 14.06 19.44
N VAL A 63 20.35 12.86 19.92
CA VAL A 63 20.55 12.48 21.33
C VAL A 63 22.03 12.46 21.71
N ALA A 64 22.92 12.08 20.78
CA ALA A 64 24.36 12.09 21.02
C ALA A 64 24.93 13.52 21.11
N ILE A 65 24.41 14.45 20.31
CA ILE A 65 24.88 15.84 20.26
C ILE A 65 24.25 16.68 21.39
N ASN A 66 23.04 16.36 21.85
CA ASN A 66 22.33 17.15 22.86
C ASN A 66 21.74 16.29 23.99
N GLN A 67 22.32 16.40 25.18
CA GLN A 67 21.88 15.69 26.38
C GLN A 67 20.53 16.17 26.95
N GLN A 68 20.01 17.34 26.52
CA GLN A 68 18.70 17.85 26.92
C GLN A 68 17.55 17.19 26.15
N VAL A 69 17.84 16.53 25.03
CA VAL A 69 16.81 15.78 24.29
C VAL A 69 16.47 14.51 25.07
N SER A 70 15.19 14.34 25.37
CA SER A 70 14.71 13.13 26.06
C SER A 70 15.05 11.89 25.23
N LYS A 71 15.85 10.97 25.81
CA LYS A 71 16.24 9.70 25.18
C LYS A 71 15.03 8.84 24.79
N GLY A 72 13.91 9.01 25.48
CA GLY A 72 12.66 8.31 25.19
C GLY A 72 12.06 8.65 23.81
N ILE A 73 12.50 9.74 23.17
CA ILE A 73 11.98 10.12 21.85
C ILE A 73 12.38 9.13 20.74
N ILE A 74 13.44 8.34 20.95
CA ILE A 74 13.88 7.26 20.04
C ILE A 74 12.79 6.18 19.90
N PHE A 75 11.89 6.02 20.88
CA PHE A 75 10.78 5.08 20.76
C PHE A 75 9.79 5.48 19.66
N VAL A 76 9.71 6.75 19.27
CA VAL A 76 8.77 7.22 18.24
C VAL A 76 9.07 6.60 16.86
N PRO A 77 10.28 6.75 16.28
CA PRO A 77 10.60 6.12 14.99
C PRO A 77 10.72 4.60 15.08
N VAL A 78 11.04 4.02 16.25
CA VAL A 78 11.04 2.57 16.46
C VAL A 78 9.61 2.01 16.46
N ALA A 79 8.66 2.67 17.12
CA ALA A 79 7.25 2.28 17.08
C ALA A 79 6.68 2.38 15.66
N ASN A 80 7.06 3.41 14.88
CA ASN A 80 6.67 3.50 13.48
C ASN A 80 7.27 2.37 12.63
N LEU A 81 8.51 1.95 12.90
CA LEU A 81 9.11 0.78 12.25
C LEU A 81 8.30 -0.50 12.52
N LEU A 82 7.89 -0.73 13.78
CA LEU A 82 7.07 -1.89 14.13
C LEU A 82 5.70 -1.84 13.44
N PHE A 83 5.11 -0.65 13.32
CA PHE A 83 3.85 -0.48 12.60
C PHE A 83 3.99 -0.74 11.09
N LEU A 84 5.07 -0.25 10.46
CA LEU A 84 5.43 -0.55 9.08
C LEU A 84 5.52 -2.08 8.84
N ILE A 85 6.25 -2.80 9.70
CA ILE A 85 6.39 -4.26 9.64
C ILE A 85 5.02 -4.95 9.81
N TYR A 86 4.19 -4.48 10.73
CA TYR A 86 2.86 -5.04 10.95
C TYR A 86 1.97 -4.91 9.70
N VAL A 87 2.01 -3.77 9.02
CA VAL A 87 1.21 -3.57 7.80
C VAL A 87 1.72 -4.43 6.64
N ASP A 88 3.04 -4.56 6.47
CA ASP A 88 3.62 -5.48 5.48
C ASP A 88 3.19 -6.93 5.72
N TYR A 89 3.20 -7.37 6.97
CA TYR A 89 2.73 -8.71 7.33
C TYR A 89 1.28 -8.94 6.90
N ARG A 90 0.40 -7.96 7.14
CA ARG A 90 -1.02 -8.03 6.74
C ARG A 90 -1.19 -8.07 5.22
N MET A 91 -0.35 -7.34 4.48
CA MET A 91 -0.35 -7.36 3.02
C MET A 91 0.17 -8.68 2.45
N MET A 92 1.19 -9.26 3.06
CA MET A 92 1.70 -10.59 2.71
C MET A 92 0.64 -11.68 2.91
N GLU A 93 -0.11 -11.63 4.02
CA GLU A 93 -1.22 -12.54 4.30
C GLU A 93 -2.31 -12.43 3.22
N LYS A 94 -2.67 -11.19 2.84
CA LYS A 94 -3.62 -10.94 1.75
C LYS A 94 -3.12 -11.48 0.40
N SER A 95 -1.86 -11.26 0.04
CA SER A 95 -1.27 -11.74 -1.22
C SER A 95 -1.23 -13.27 -1.29
N ARG A 96 -0.87 -13.93 -0.18
CA ARG A 96 -0.92 -15.40 -0.06
C ARG A 96 -2.31 -15.97 -0.25
N LEU A 97 -3.31 -15.26 0.25
CA LEU A 97 -4.69 -15.61 -0.02
C LEU A 97 -4.95 -15.41 -1.52
N GLN A 98 -4.63 -14.26 -2.12
CA GLN A 98 -4.97 -14.00 -3.53
C GLN A 98 -4.38 -15.03 -4.49
N SER A 99 -3.16 -15.53 -4.24
CA SER A 99 -2.53 -16.56 -5.06
C SER A 99 -3.17 -17.95 -4.94
N GLN A 100 -4.03 -18.19 -3.95
CA GLN A 100 -4.74 -19.46 -3.74
C GLN A 100 -6.19 -19.43 -4.21
N ILE A 101 -6.68 -18.32 -4.79
CA ILE A 101 -8.11 -18.13 -5.12
C ILE A 101 -8.67 -19.19 -6.09
N THR A 102 -7.82 -19.78 -6.94
CA THR A 102 -8.17 -20.87 -7.87
C THR A 102 -8.23 -22.26 -7.21
N LYS A 103 -7.78 -22.40 -5.96
CA LYS A 103 -7.74 -23.65 -5.20
C LYS A 103 -8.72 -23.71 -4.03
N VAL A 104 -9.43 -22.61 -3.74
CA VAL A 104 -10.23 -22.46 -2.51
C VAL A 104 -11.73 -22.34 -2.85
N SER A 105 -12.57 -22.95 -1.99
CA SER A 105 -14.03 -23.09 -2.12
C SER A 105 -14.79 -21.76 -2.33
N ALA A 106 -15.97 -21.82 -2.96
CA ALA A 106 -16.83 -20.67 -3.26
C ALA A 106 -17.18 -19.77 -2.05
N ALA A 107 -17.13 -20.32 -0.83
CA ALA A 107 -17.35 -19.57 0.42
C ALA A 107 -16.24 -18.56 0.74
N ASP A 108 -14.99 -18.80 0.31
CA ASP A 108 -13.87 -17.89 0.57
C ASP A 108 -13.81 -16.73 -0.44
N ARG A 109 -14.40 -16.91 -1.63
CA ARG A 109 -14.51 -15.87 -2.68
C ARG A 109 -15.21 -14.60 -2.17
N GLU A 110 -16.16 -14.73 -1.24
CA GLU A 110 -16.89 -13.62 -0.62
C GLU A 110 -16.09 -12.91 0.50
N ARG A 111 -15.10 -13.60 1.11
CA ARG A 111 -14.12 -12.98 2.03
C ARG A 111 -13.08 -12.16 1.26
N TYR A 112 -12.70 -12.58 0.05
CA TYR A 112 -11.77 -11.83 -0.80
C TYR A 112 -12.28 -10.47 -1.24
N GLY A 113 -13.54 -10.38 -1.68
CA GLY A 113 -14.13 -9.10 -2.09
C GLY A 113 -14.02 -8.02 -1.00
N ARG A 114 -14.20 -8.43 0.27
CA ARG A 114 -14.07 -7.53 1.43
C ARG A 114 -12.61 -7.16 1.76
N MET A 115 -11.63 -8.02 1.48
CA MET A 115 -10.20 -7.73 1.70
C MET A 115 -9.55 -6.91 0.57
N ILE A 116 -10.10 -6.94 -0.65
CA ILE A 116 -9.59 -6.14 -1.77
C ILE A 116 -9.69 -4.63 -1.47
N ASN A 117 -10.79 -4.20 -0.87
CA ASN A 117 -11.06 -2.79 -0.57
C ASN A 117 -10.10 -2.13 0.44
N ASN A 118 -9.40 -2.92 1.28
CA ASN A 118 -8.62 -2.38 2.39
C ASN A 118 -7.14 -2.08 2.06
N THR A 119 -6.62 -2.49 0.90
CA THR A 119 -5.20 -2.21 0.55
C THR A 119 -4.92 -0.72 0.38
N ASN A 120 -5.89 0.03 -0.13
CA ASN A 120 -5.75 1.48 -0.23
C ASN A 120 -5.66 2.14 1.16
N LEU A 121 -6.43 1.63 2.13
CA LEU A 121 -6.40 2.12 3.50
C LEU A 121 -5.06 1.82 4.18
N TYR A 122 -4.50 0.62 4.00
CA TYR A 122 -3.21 0.26 4.59
C TYR A 122 -2.06 1.13 4.05
N SER A 123 -2.01 1.35 2.72
CA SER A 123 -1.05 2.26 2.09
C SER A 123 -1.16 3.68 2.67
N LEU A 124 -2.39 4.20 2.76
CA LEU A 124 -2.64 5.54 3.29
C LEU A 124 -2.23 5.67 4.76
N LEU A 125 -2.53 4.65 5.59
CA LEU A 125 -2.17 4.65 7.00
C LEU A 125 -0.67 4.73 7.20
N VAL A 126 0.11 3.97 6.43
CA VAL A 126 1.56 3.91 6.60
C VAL A 126 2.25 5.19 6.12
N ILE A 127 1.75 5.78 5.02
CA ILE A 127 2.18 7.10 4.57
C ILE A 127 1.89 8.13 5.68
N ALA A 128 0.68 8.10 6.24
CA ALA A 128 0.28 9.03 7.30
C ALA A 128 1.14 8.89 8.56
N THR A 129 1.39 7.68 9.06
CA THR A 129 2.20 7.48 10.27
C THR A 129 3.65 7.90 10.06
N THR A 130 4.25 7.56 8.91
CA THR A 130 5.63 7.95 8.60
C THR A 130 5.76 9.45 8.41
N LEU A 131 4.76 10.11 7.81
CA LEU A 131 4.68 11.57 7.73
C LEU A 131 4.59 12.19 9.13
N THR A 132 3.73 11.66 10.02
CA THR A 132 3.63 12.13 11.40
C THR A 132 4.97 12.03 12.13
N VAL A 133 5.68 10.90 12.04
CA VAL A 133 7.00 10.73 12.68
C VAL A 133 8.03 11.73 12.12
N THR A 134 7.99 11.98 10.82
CA THR A 134 8.84 12.96 10.16
C THR A 134 8.56 14.38 10.67
N LEU A 135 7.29 14.76 10.81
CA LEU A 135 6.88 16.05 11.37
C LEU A 135 7.30 16.20 12.84
N VAL A 136 7.21 15.13 13.64
CA VAL A 136 7.72 15.13 15.02
C VAL A 136 9.22 15.39 15.05
N LEU A 137 10.01 14.76 14.16
CA LEU A 137 11.45 15.02 14.08
C LEU A 137 11.72 16.49 13.71
N ILE A 138 11.02 17.04 12.72
CA ILE A 138 11.17 18.44 12.30
C ILE A 138 10.83 19.38 13.46
N TYR A 139 9.78 19.09 14.22
CA TYR A 139 9.40 19.88 15.39
C TYR A 139 10.51 19.87 16.46
N VAL A 140 11.10 18.70 16.74
CA VAL A 140 12.23 18.56 17.67
C VAL A 140 13.45 19.35 17.18
N LEU A 141 13.73 19.30 15.89
CA LEU A 141 14.81 20.10 15.27
C LEU A 141 14.54 21.60 15.34
N TYR A 142 13.29 22.03 15.19
CA TYR A 142 12.93 23.43 15.33
C TYR A 142 13.12 23.91 16.77
N GLN A 143 12.65 23.13 17.76
CA GLN A 143 12.88 23.40 19.19
C GLN A 143 14.37 23.41 19.55
N PHE A 144 15.18 22.56 18.92
CA PHE A 144 16.64 22.57 19.08
C PHE A 144 17.27 23.89 18.60
N LYS A 145 16.73 24.53 17.55
CA LYS A 145 17.26 25.80 17.01
C LYS A 145 16.88 27.01 17.87
N THR A 146 15.79 26.95 18.62
CA THR A 146 15.39 27.98 19.58
C THR A 146 15.95 27.64 20.96
N PRO A 147 17.08 28.21 21.41
CA PRO A 147 17.50 28.06 22.80
C PRO A 147 16.38 28.62 23.67
N ILE A 148 15.86 27.79 24.57
CA ILE A 148 14.93 28.21 25.62
C ILE A 148 15.62 29.31 26.42
N GLN A 149 15.29 30.55 26.10
CA GLN A 149 15.63 31.71 26.89
C GLN A 149 14.55 31.86 27.97
N VAL A 150 15.02 31.78 29.21
CA VAL A 150 14.46 32.28 30.47
C VAL A 150 13.28 31.50 31.07
N LYS A 151 13.57 30.83 32.18
CA LYS A 151 12.81 31.08 33.41
C LYS A 151 13.80 31.46 34.52
N SER A 152 13.61 32.69 34.99
CA SER A 152 14.27 33.37 36.11
C SER A 152 14.17 32.59 37.42
#